data_AF-A0A1X7VUN5-F1
#
_entry.id   AF-A0A1X7VUN5-F1
#
_cell.length_a   1.000
_cell.length_b   1.000
_cell.length_c   1.000
_cell.angle_alpha   90.00
_cell.angle_beta   90.00
_cell.angle_gamma   90.00
#
_symmetry.space_group_name_H-M   'P 1'
#
loop_
_entity.id
_entity.type
_entity.pdbx_description
1 polymer ?
#
loop_
_entity_poly.entity_id
_entity_poly.type
_entity_poly.pdbx_seq_one_letter_code
_entity_poly.pdbx_strand_id
1 'polypeptide(L)'
;MVLELILPVSGIITFEEEDLLWTKEVVGVENPTQLLHAVFYYCGLNFCLRGGDEHRALKLSQFTWREKADPQDSHKMIAYYQYLKHGSKTNLGGLKQVRRRQPNKVVKHFANPSLGD
;
A
#
# COMPACT_ATOMS: atom_id res chain seq x y z
N MET A 1 14.74 8.23 -9.76
CA MET A 1 13.49 8.95 -9.39
C MET A 1 12.86 8.15 -8.27
N VAL A 2 13.13 8.53 -7.02
CA VAL A 2 12.83 7.71 -5.82
C VAL A 2 11.52 8.22 -5.24
N LEU A 3 10.53 7.33 -5.09
CA LEU A 3 9.23 7.63 -4.50
C LEU A 3 9.35 7.54 -2.98
N GLU A 4 9.51 8.68 -2.30
CA GLU A 4 9.36 8.75 -0.84
C GLU A 4 7.87 8.69 -0.49
N LEU A 5 7.41 7.51 -0.05
CA LEU A 5 6.07 7.33 0.49
C LEU A 5 6.09 7.55 2.00
N ILE A 6 5.48 8.65 2.45
CA ILE A 6 5.38 9.01 3.88
C ILE A 6 4.35 8.08 4.55
N LEU A 7 4.84 7.09 5.30
CA LEU A 7 4.04 6.26 6.22
C LEU A 7 4.46 6.54 7.68
N PRO A 8 3.55 6.38 8.67
CA PRO A 8 3.81 6.75 10.07
C PRO A 8 4.90 5.90 10.76
N VAL A 9 5.68 6.60 11.60
CA VAL A 9 7.07 6.36 12.03
C VAL A 9 7.26 5.28 13.13
N SER A 10 6.84 4.04 12.94
CA SER A 10 7.38 2.96 13.79
C SER A 10 7.55 1.65 13.03
N GLY A 11 8.80 1.25 12.79
CA GLY A 11 9.18 -0.01 12.13
C GLY A 11 9.23 0.04 10.60
N ILE A 12 9.58 1.19 10.02
CA ILE A 12 9.76 1.38 8.58
C ILE A 12 11.13 0.81 8.20
N ILE A 13 11.15 -0.11 7.23
CA ILE A 13 12.39 -0.60 6.61
C ILE A 13 13.06 0.61 5.96
N THR A 14 14.30 0.92 6.35
CA THR A 14 15.00 2.11 5.83
C THR A 14 15.42 1.90 4.38
N PHE A 15 15.79 2.99 3.71
CA PHE A 15 16.33 2.91 2.36
C PHE A 15 17.58 2.01 2.31
N GLU A 16 18.44 2.09 3.33
CA GLU A 16 19.64 1.27 3.43
C GLU A 16 19.32 -0.21 3.64
N GLU A 17 18.28 -0.52 4.42
CA GLU A 17 17.81 -1.89 4.61
C GLU A 17 17.18 -2.46 3.32
N GLU A 18 16.43 -1.63 2.58
CA GLU A 18 15.91 -2.01 1.26
C GLU A 18 17.04 -2.24 0.26
N ASP A 19 18.00 -1.33 0.17
CA ASP A 19 19.18 -1.45 -0.69
C ASP A 19 19.99 -2.71 -0.36
N LEU A 20 20.08 -3.07 0.93
CA LEU A 20 20.69 -4.31 1.36
C LEU A 20 19.92 -5.54 0.85
N LEU A 21 18.58 -5.54 0.84
CA LEU A 21 17.79 -6.64 0.29
C LEU A 21 18.03 -6.84 -1.21
N TRP A 22 18.18 -5.74 -1.96
CA TRP A 22 18.51 -5.76 -3.38
C TRP A 22 19.95 -6.24 -3.63
N THR A 23 20.91 -5.65 -2.93
CA THR A 23 22.34 -5.96 -3.07
C THR A 23 22.67 -7.39 -2.64
N LYS A 24 21.91 -7.96 -1.70
CA LYS A 24 22.03 -9.36 -1.27
C LYS A 24 21.22 -10.34 -2.13
N GLU A 25 20.61 -9.86 -3.22
CA GLU A 25 19.79 -10.66 -4.14
C GLU A 25 18.62 -11.40 -3.45
N VAL A 26 18.16 -10.88 -2.30
CA VAL A 26 16.99 -11.40 -1.59
C VAL A 26 15.73 -11.02 -2.36
N VAL A 27 15.68 -9.78 -2.85
CA VAL A 27 14.71 -9.30 -3.84
C VAL A 27 15.42 -9.04 -5.17
N GLY A 28 14.70 -9.13 -6.28
CA GLY A 28 15.28 -8.96 -7.61
C GLY A 28 14.27 -9.24 -8.71
N VAL A 29 14.69 -9.10 -9.96
CA VAL A 29 13.85 -9.35 -11.14
C VAL A 29 14.42 -10.43 -12.07
N GLU A 30 15.56 -11.02 -11.70
CA GLU A 30 16.32 -11.94 -12.54
C GLU A 30 15.73 -13.35 -12.56
N ASN A 31 15.02 -13.76 -11.50
CA ASN A 31 14.38 -15.07 -11.44
C ASN A 31 13.03 -15.04 -10.69
N PRO A 32 12.19 -16.08 -10.87
CA PRO A 32 10.83 -16.09 -10.31
C PRO A 32 10.78 -15.95 -8.78
N THR A 33 11.75 -16.51 -8.05
CA THR A 33 11.80 -16.45 -6.58
C THR A 33 12.10 -15.03 -6.11
N GLN A 34 13.11 -14.41 -6.70
CA GLN A 34 13.46 -13.01 -6.42
C GLN A 34 12.31 -12.06 -6.75
N LEU A 35 11.66 -12.26 -7.91
CA LEU A 35 10.52 -11.47 -8.33
C LEU A 35 9.35 -11.63 -7.36
N LEU A 36 9.08 -12.85 -6.90
CA LEU A 36 8.06 -13.12 -5.89
C LEU A 36 8.35 -12.38 -4.58
N HIS A 37 9.60 -12.39 -4.11
CA HIS A 37 10.01 -11.66 -2.91
C HIS A 37 9.83 -10.14 -3.10
N ALA A 38 10.22 -9.61 -4.25
CA ALA A 38 10.05 -8.19 -4.58
C ALA A 38 8.56 -7.79 -4.57
N VAL A 39 7.71 -8.58 -5.23
CA VAL A 39 6.25 -8.35 -5.27
C VAL A 39 5.66 -8.41 -3.86
N PHE A 40 6.03 -9.41 -3.07
CA PHE A 40 5.57 -9.55 -1.68
C PHE A 40 5.98 -8.34 -0.82
N TYR A 41 7.26 -7.94 -0.89
CA TYR A 41 7.82 -6.79 -0.19
C TYR A 41 7.07 -5.50 -0.53
N TYR A 42 7.01 -5.14 -1.82
CA TYR A 42 6.38 -3.88 -2.24
C TYR A 42 4.87 -3.87 -2.02
N CYS A 43 4.18 -5.01 -2.14
CA CYS A 43 2.76 -5.07 -1.78
C CYS A 43 2.54 -4.84 -0.28
N GLY A 44 3.40 -5.41 0.57
CA GLY A 44 3.38 -5.20 2.02
C GLY A 44 3.58 -3.73 2.39
N LEU A 45 4.63 -3.13 1.83
CA LEU A 45 5.02 -1.74 2.06
C LEU A 45 3.94 -0.76 1.57
N ASN A 46 3.54 -0.87 0.30
CA ASN A 46 2.67 0.12 -0.35
C ASN A 46 1.19 -0.03 -0.03
N PHE A 47 0.71 -1.24 0.30
CA PHE A 47 -0.72 -1.50 0.51
C PHE A 47 -1.06 -1.85 1.97
N CYS A 48 -0.10 -1.66 2.89
CA CYS A 48 -0.28 -1.87 4.32
C CYS A 48 -0.80 -3.28 4.65
N LEU A 49 -0.33 -4.29 3.91
CA LEU A 49 -0.67 -5.70 4.12
C LEU A 49 0.20 -6.22 5.26
N ARG A 50 -0.41 -6.43 6.43
CA ARG A 50 0.32 -6.81 7.66
C ARG A 50 0.17 -8.29 8.02
N GLY A 51 -0.78 -8.99 7.40
CA GLY A 51 -1.04 -10.40 7.67
C GLY A 51 -0.90 -11.27 6.43
N GLY A 52 -0.48 -12.52 6.61
CA GLY A 52 -0.37 -13.48 5.50
C GLY A 52 -1.68 -13.70 4.75
N ASP A 53 -2.82 -13.65 5.44
CA ASP A 53 -4.14 -13.72 4.80
C ASP A 53 -4.43 -12.51 3.90
N GLU A 54 -3.96 -11.33 4.28
CA GLU A 54 -4.15 -10.11 3.49
C GLU A 54 -3.34 -10.17 2.19
N HIS A 55 -2.13 -10.73 2.25
CA HIS A 55 -1.31 -11.00 1.07
C HIS A 55 -1.94 -12.06 0.16
N ARG A 56 -2.40 -13.18 0.72
CA ARG A 56 -3.03 -14.27 -0.05
C ARG A 56 -4.37 -13.88 -0.68
N ALA A 57 -5.11 -12.97 -0.03
CA ALA A 57 -6.41 -12.51 -0.51
C ALA A 57 -6.32 -11.27 -1.42
N LEU A 58 -5.11 -10.79 -1.74
CA LEU A 58 -4.91 -9.63 -2.59
C LEU A 58 -5.44 -9.89 -4.01
N LYS A 59 -6.31 -9.02 -4.50
CA LYS A 59 -6.93 -9.11 -5.83
C LYS A 59 -6.77 -7.81 -6.58
N LEU A 60 -6.64 -7.91 -7.91
CA LEU A 60 -6.60 -6.74 -8.80
C LEU A 60 -7.86 -5.86 -8.67
N SER A 61 -9.02 -6.46 -8.38
CA SER A 61 -10.28 -5.74 -8.18
C SER A 61 -10.28 -4.78 -6.97
N GLN A 62 -9.28 -4.86 -6.09
CA GLN A 62 -9.11 -3.95 -4.96
C GLN A 62 -8.41 -2.64 -5.36
N PHE A 63 -7.85 -2.58 -6.57
CA PHE A 63 -7.19 -1.42 -7.12
C PHE A 63 -8.11 -0.73 -8.10
N THR A 64 -8.36 0.55 -7.89
CA THR A 64 -9.20 1.36 -8.77
C THR A 64 -8.48 2.62 -9.18
N TRP A 65 -8.43 2.88 -10.49
CA TRP A 65 -8.00 4.17 -11.01
C TRP A 65 -9.07 5.24 -10.74
N ARG A 66 -8.64 6.43 -10.34
CA ARG A 66 -9.47 7.56 -9.93
C ARG A 66 -8.82 8.87 -10.34
N GLU A 67 -9.60 9.95 -10.35
CA GLU A 67 -9.12 11.31 -10.53
C GLU A 67 -9.67 12.24 -9.43
N LYS A 68 -8.92 13.29 -9.11
CA LYS A 68 -9.36 14.41 -8.26
C LYS A 68 -8.85 15.74 -8.83
N ALA A 69 -9.50 16.85 -8.52
CA ALA A 69 -8.97 18.17 -8.88
C ALA A 69 -7.61 18.42 -8.22
N ASP A 70 -6.73 19.15 -8.90
CA ASP A 70 -5.44 19.56 -8.37
C ASP A 70 -5.64 20.55 -7.22
N PRO A 71 -5.08 20.31 -6.02
CA PRO A 71 -5.16 21.25 -4.91
C PRO A 71 -4.62 22.65 -5.25
N GLN A 72 -3.70 22.73 -6.22
CA GLN A 72 -3.05 23.98 -6.63
C GLN A 72 -3.72 24.61 -7.88
N ASP A 73 -4.46 23.82 -8.66
CA ASP A 73 -5.13 24.28 -9.88
C ASP A 73 -6.44 23.50 -10.11
N SER A 74 -7.58 24.10 -9.75
CA SER A 74 -8.89 23.46 -9.87
C SER A 74 -9.31 23.11 -11.31
N HIS A 75 -8.63 23.62 -12.34
CA HIS A 75 -8.90 23.27 -13.73
C HIS A 75 -8.16 22.01 -14.19
N LYS A 76 -7.24 21.51 -13.36
CA LYS A 76 -6.43 20.34 -13.66
C LYS A 76 -6.91 19.14 -12.85
N MET A 77 -6.92 17.97 -13.48
CA MET A 77 -7.24 16.69 -12.84
C MET A 77 -5.96 15.88 -12.60
N ILE A 78 -5.89 15.26 -11.43
CA ILE A 78 -4.79 14.38 -11.02
C ILE A 78 -5.30 12.95 -10.94
N ALA A 79 -4.70 12.07 -11.72
CA ALA A 79 -4.93 10.63 -11.65
C ALA A 79 -4.21 10.00 -10.44
N TYR A 80 -4.86 9.04 -9.80
CA TYR A 80 -4.30 8.24 -8.73
C TYR A 80 -4.88 6.83 -8.69
N TYR A 81 -4.11 5.90 -8.14
CA TYR A 81 -4.62 4.57 -7.81
C TYR A 81 -5.10 4.53 -6.38
N GLN A 82 -6.27 3.95 -6.16
CA GLN A 82 -6.81 3.70 -4.84
C GLN A 82 -6.82 2.20 -4.58
N TYR A 83 -6.14 1.79 -3.50
CA TYR A 83 -6.25 0.46 -2.93
C TYR A 83 -7.30 0.46 -1.81
N LEU A 84 -8.28 -0.44 -1.91
CA LEU A 84 -9.27 -0.71 -0.86
C LEU A 84 -8.97 -2.05 -0.19
N LYS A 85 -8.55 -1.98 1.07
CA LYS A 85 -8.33 -3.18 1.88
C LYS A 85 -9.64 -3.93 2.11
N HIS A 86 -9.63 -5.24 1.92
CA HIS A 86 -10.72 -6.09 2.39
C HIS A 86 -10.62 -6.23 3.92
N GLY A 87 -11.62 -5.73 4.65
CA GLY A 87 -11.65 -5.80 6.10
C GLY A 87 -11.69 -7.24 6.59
N SER A 88 -10.57 -7.74 7.12
CA SER A 88 -10.44 -9.13 7.59
C SER A 88 -10.20 -9.26 9.09
N LYS A 89 -10.02 -8.15 9.83
CA LYS A 89 -9.91 -8.24 11.29
C LYS A 89 -11.29 -8.55 11.86
N THR A 90 -11.40 -9.74 12.45
CA THR A 90 -12.43 -10.07 13.42
C THR A 90 -12.47 -8.96 14.45
N ASN A 91 -13.52 -8.15 14.41
CA ASN A 91 -13.84 -7.24 15.51
C ASN A 91 -13.81 -8.07 16.78
N LEU A 92 -13.26 -7.55 17.88
CA LEU A 92 -13.27 -8.20 19.19
C LEU A 92 -14.73 -8.34 19.68
N GLY A 93 -15.45 -9.32 19.12
CA GLY A 93 -16.69 -10.01 19.51
C GLY A 93 -17.85 -9.27 20.19
N GLY A 94 -17.77 -7.99 20.50
CA GLY A 94 -18.73 -7.32 21.35
C GLY A 94 -19.93 -6.81 20.54
N LEU A 95 -21.15 -7.13 20.98
CA LEU A 95 -22.39 -6.59 20.41
C LEU A 95 -22.39 -5.05 20.26
N LYS A 96 -21.67 -4.33 21.14
CA LYS A 96 -21.51 -2.87 21.08
C LYS A 96 -20.65 -2.39 19.88
N GLN A 97 -19.82 -3.24 19.30
CA GLN A 97 -18.94 -2.92 18.17
C GLN A 97 -19.55 -3.29 16.81
N VAL A 98 -20.63 -4.07 16.77
CA VAL A 98 -21.34 -4.41 15.52
C VAL A 98 -21.84 -3.14 14.80
N ARG A 99 -22.19 -2.09 15.56
CA ARG A 99 -22.60 -0.77 15.04
C ARG A 99 -21.43 0.15 14.68
N ARG A 100 -20.20 -0.19 15.06
CA ARG A 100 -18.98 0.57 14.78
C ARG A 100 -18.02 -0.27 13.92
N ARG A 101 -18.53 -0.79 12.80
CA ARG A 101 -17.65 -1.38 11.78
C ARG A 101 -16.60 -0.34 11.42
N GLN A 102 -15.33 -0.64 11.69
CA GLN A 102 -14.26 0.23 11.23
C GLN A 102 -14.31 0.27 9.70
N PRO A 103 -14.25 1.45 9.08
CA PRO A 103 -14.21 1.54 7.63
C PRO A 103 -12.98 0.80 7.13
N ASN A 104 -13.11 0.18 5.95
CA ASN A 104 -11.98 -0.42 5.27
C ASN A 104 -10.86 0.61 5.10
N LYS A 105 -9.62 0.19 5.31
CA LYS A 105 -8.47 1.06 5.07
C LYS A 105 -8.39 1.36 3.57
N VAL A 106 -8.27 2.63 3.24
CA VAL A 106 -8.05 3.13 1.89
C VAL A 106 -6.62 3.66 1.82
N VAL A 107 -5.87 3.27 0.78
CA VAL A 107 -4.54 3.83 0.49
C VAL A 107 -4.60 4.42 -0.91
N LYS A 108 -4.14 5.67 -1.07
CA LYS A 108 -4.07 6.37 -2.36
C LYS A 108 -2.62 6.49 -2.78
N HIS A 109 -2.34 6.22 -4.05
CA HIS A 109 -1.01 6.33 -4.67
C HIS A 109 -1.07 7.33 -5.82
N PHE A 110 -0.32 8.42 -5.68
CA PHE A 110 -0.20 9.48 -6.67
C PHE A 110 1.14 9.37 -7.39
N ALA A 111 1.18 9.78 -8.66
CA ALA A 111 2.45 9.83 -9.41
C ALA A 111 3.44 10.81 -8.78
N ASN A 112 2.93 11.91 -8.22
CA ASN A 112 3.70 12.84 -7.39
C ASN A 112 3.17 12.77 -5.94
N PRO A 113 3.98 12.32 -4.97
CA PRO A 113 3.59 12.25 -3.56
C PRO A 113 3.10 13.57 -2.97
N SER A 114 3.59 14.73 -3.46
CA SER A 114 3.20 16.04 -2.95
C SER A 114 1.75 16.43 -3.28
N LEU A 115 1.04 15.61 -4.06
CA LEU A 115 -0.37 15.77 -4.42
C LEU A 115 -1.31 14.93 -3.53
N GLY A 116 -0.73 14.13 -2.62
CA GLY A 116 -1.47 13.42 -1.57
C GLY A 116 -2.10 14.37 -0.56
N ASP A 117 -3.17 13.91 0.09
CA ASP A 117 -3.80 14.61 1.23
C ASP A 117 -3.07 14.22 2.53
#